data_AF-A0A1Y3NHV2-F1
#
_entry.id   AF-A0A1Y3NHV2-F1
#
_cell.length_a   1.000
_cell.length_b   1.000
_cell.length_c   1.000
_cell.angle_alpha   90.00
_cell.angle_beta   90.00
_cell.angle_gamma   90.00
#
_symmetry.space_group_name_H-M   'P 1'
#
loop_
_entity.id
_entity.type
_entity.pdbx_description
1 polymer ?
#
loop_
_entity_poly.entity_id
_entity_poly.type
_entity_poly.pdbx_seq_one_letter_code
_entity_poly.pdbx_strand_id
1 'polypeptide(L)'
;MAILSAISGQFQMFDLDKSGSINKEEFQNYSKEIAKKGNISIMESEKMFNDLDVNHDGEITFNELVDYLYAKYQGDFSKYFS
;
A
#
# COMPACT_ATOMS: atom_id res chain seq x y z
N MET A 1 16.72 9.36 -7.07
CA MET A 1 15.34 8.89 -6.79
C MET A 1 15.36 7.49 -6.19
N ALA A 2 15.92 7.30 -4.99
CA ALA A 2 15.99 5.97 -4.37
C ALA A 2 14.68 5.57 -3.66
N ILE A 3 13.96 6.57 -3.15
CA ILE A 3 12.77 6.36 -2.31
C ILE A 3 11.59 5.81 -3.11
N LEU A 4 11.31 6.38 -4.29
CA LEU A 4 10.26 5.85 -5.19
C LEU A 4 10.57 4.43 -5.67
N SER A 5 11.85 4.10 -5.87
CA SER A 5 12.26 2.73 -6.23
C SER A 5 12.00 1.74 -5.09
N ALA A 6 12.17 2.16 -3.83
CA ALA A 6 11.89 1.32 -2.68
C ALA A 6 10.37 1.11 -2.50
N ILE A 7 9.57 2.18 -2.66
CA ILE A 7 8.10 2.11 -2.64
C ILE A 7 7.59 1.20 -3.78
N SER A 8 8.12 1.38 -4.99
CA SER A 8 7.80 0.53 -6.15
C SER A 8 8.21 -0.93 -5.94
N GLY A 9 9.37 -1.17 -5.32
CA GLY A 9 9.80 -2.53 -4.97
C GLY A 9 8.86 -3.20 -3.99
N GLN A 10 8.38 -2.47 -2.96
CA GLN A 10 7.38 -3.00 -2.04
C GLN A 10 6.03 -3.20 -2.71
N PHE A 11 5.59 -2.26 -3.54
CA PHE A 11 4.37 -2.38 -4.32
C PHE A 11 4.37 -3.66 -5.19
N GLN A 12 5.46 -3.93 -5.89
CA GLN A 12 5.63 -5.16 -6.68
C GLN A 12 5.68 -6.44 -5.85
N MET A 13 5.97 -6.37 -4.55
CA MET A 13 5.84 -7.52 -3.65
C MET A 13 4.39 -7.76 -3.23
N PHE A 14 3.52 -6.76 -3.37
CA PHE A 14 2.10 -6.84 -3.03
C PHE A 14 1.23 -7.20 -4.23
N ASP A 15 1.55 -6.65 -5.40
CA ASP A 15 0.96 -6.96 -6.70
C ASP A 15 1.42 -8.35 -7.16
N LEU A 16 0.65 -9.38 -6.79
CA LEU A 16 1.02 -10.80 -6.99
C LEU A 16 0.83 -11.20 -8.44
N ASP A 17 -0.19 -10.66 -9.09
CA ASP A 17 -0.50 -10.93 -10.49
C ASP A 17 0.25 -10.00 -11.49
N LYS A 18 0.95 -8.98 -10.97
CA LYS A 18 1.68 -7.96 -11.74
C LYS A 18 0.78 -7.15 -12.65
N SER A 19 -0.47 -6.94 -12.23
CA SER A 19 -1.45 -6.10 -12.93
C SER A 19 -1.07 -4.63 -12.93
N GLY A 20 -0.23 -4.19 -11.99
CA GLY A 20 0.10 -2.78 -11.76
C GLY A 20 -0.86 -2.09 -10.79
N SER A 21 -1.82 -2.82 -10.23
CA SER A 21 -2.72 -2.42 -9.15
C SER A 21 -2.72 -3.51 -8.06
N ILE A 22 -3.17 -3.18 -6.86
CA ILE A 22 -3.36 -4.16 -5.79
C ILE A 22 -4.85 -4.25 -5.54
N ASN A 23 -5.46 -5.37 -5.90
CA ASN A 23 -6.87 -5.56 -5.64
C ASN A 23 -7.13 -5.90 -4.15
N LYS A 24 -8.40 -5.85 -3.75
CA LYS A 24 -8.81 -6.14 -2.38
C LYS A 24 -8.39 -7.54 -1.89
N GLU A 25 -8.37 -8.55 -2.76
CA GLU A 25 -8.00 -9.92 -2.39
C GLU A 25 -6.50 -10.04 -2.12
N GLU A 26 -5.67 -9.45 -2.98
CA GLU A 26 -4.21 -9.38 -2.79
C GLU A 26 -3.86 -8.62 -1.51
N PHE A 27 -4.51 -7.48 -1.30
CA PHE A 27 -4.33 -6.70 -0.08
C PHE A 27 -4.77 -7.46 1.17
N GLN A 28 -5.90 -8.18 1.12
CA GLN A 28 -6.35 -9.01 2.24
C GLN A 28 -5.39 -10.16 2.54
N ASN A 29 -4.89 -10.85 1.52
CA ASN A 29 -3.90 -11.91 1.69
C ASN A 29 -2.61 -11.37 2.31
N TYR A 30 -2.14 -10.22 1.85
CA TYR A 30 -0.99 -9.56 2.43
C TYR A 30 -1.23 -9.13 3.89
N SER A 31 -2.39 -8.54 4.17
CA SER A 31 -2.71 -8.10 5.54
C SER A 31 -2.75 -9.27 6.52
N LYS A 32 -3.18 -10.46 6.09
CA LYS A 32 -3.12 -11.68 6.89
C LYS A 32 -1.68 -12.11 7.16
N GLU A 33 -0.79 -12.00 6.17
CA GLU A 33 0.63 -12.34 6.34
C GLU A 33 1.36 -11.35 7.26
N ILE A 34 1.06 -10.05 7.17
CA ILE A 34 1.53 -9.04 8.13
C ILE A 34 0.95 -9.27 9.52
N ALA A 35 -0.36 -9.56 9.62
CA ALA A 35 -1.04 -9.76 10.90
C ALA A 35 -0.47 -10.96 11.64
N LYS A 36 -0.12 -12.04 10.94
CA LYS A 36 0.62 -13.19 11.50
C LYS A 36 1.99 -12.80 12.04
N LYS A 37 2.65 -11.79 11.45
CA LYS A 37 3.92 -11.23 11.93
C LYS A 37 3.74 -10.19 13.03
N GLY A 38 2.51 -9.89 13.45
CA GLY A 38 2.19 -9.00 14.57
C GLY A 38 2.30 -7.51 14.27
N ASN A 39 2.41 -7.11 13.00
CA ASN A 39 2.70 -5.72 12.63
C ASN A 39 1.45 -4.87 12.39
N ILE A 40 0.31 -5.44 11.97
CA ILE A 40 -0.95 -4.70 11.68
C ILE A 40 -2.16 -5.64 11.87
N SER A 41 -3.28 -5.15 12.41
CA SER A 41 -4.54 -5.92 12.52
C SER A 41 -5.34 -5.94 11.21
N ILE A 42 -6.13 -6.99 10.96
CA ILE A 42 -7.01 -7.10 9.78
C ILE A 42 -8.02 -5.94 9.70
N MET A 43 -8.48 -5.41 10.84
CA MET A 43 -9.36 -4.24 10.85
C MET A 43 -8.63 -2.96 10.40
N GLU A 44 -7.35 -2.82 10.75
CA GLU A 44 -6.57 -1.67 10.32
C GLU A 44 -6.21 -1.77 8.84
N SER A 45 -6.03 -2.98 8.32
CA SER A 45 -5.77 -3.18 6.90
C SER A 45 -6.99 -2.79 6.06
N GLU A 46 -8.20 -3.22 6.40
CA GLU A 46 -9.40 -2.83 5.65
C GLU A 46 -9.63 -1.32 5.63
N LYS A 47 -9.38 -0.66 6.77
CA LYS A 47 -9.44 0.81 6.83
C LYS A 47 -8.35 1.44 5.96
N MET A 48 -7.13 0.91 6.02
CA MET A 48 -6.01 1.39 5.22
C MET A 48 -6.26 1.20 3.73
N PHE A 49 -6.92 0.11 3.33
CA PHE A 49 -7.33 -0.12 1.94
C PHE A 49 -8.29 0.98 1.49
N ASN A 50 -9.35 1.24 2.25
CA ASN A 50 -10.32 2.29 1.91
C ASN A 50 -9.72 3.70 1.91
N ASP A 51 -8.72 3.95 2.76
CA ASP A 51 -8.00 5.23 2.79
C ASP A 51 -7.05 5.39 1.58
N LEU A 52 -6.59 4.28 0.99
CA LEU A 52 -5.72 4.25 -0.19
C LEU A 52 -6.49 4.23 -1.51
N ASP A 53 -7.61 3.52 -1.57
CA ASP A 53 -8.53 3.44 -2.70
C ASP A 53 -9.36 4.73 -2.80
N VAL A 54 -8.75 5.79 -3.33
CA VAL A 54 -9.32 7.14 -3.39
C VAL A 54 -10.43 7.21 -4.43
N ASN A 55 -10.29 6.48 -5.54
CA ASN A 55 -11.26 6.46 -6.61
C ASN A 55 -12.42 5.46 -6.34
N HIS A 56 -12.30 4.61 -5.32
CA HIS A 56 -13.25 3.58 -4.92
C HIS A 56 -13.54 2.54 -6.03
N ASP A 57 -12.53 2.23 -6.85
CA ASP A 57 -12.64 1.22 -7.90
C ASP A 57 -12.38 -0.21 -7.38
N GLY A 58 -11.95 -0.35 -6.13
CA GLY A 58 -11.67 -1.63 -5.48
C GLY A 58 -10.27 -2.16 -5.74
N GLU A 59 -9.39 -1.34 -6.32
CA GLU A 59 -7.99 -1.59 -6.54
C GLU A 59 -7.15 -0.39 -6.08
N ILE A 60 -5.91 -0.64 -5.64
CA ILE A 60 -4.97 0.42 -5.27
C ILE A 60 -3.90 0.48 -6.35
N THR A 61 -3.94 1.55 -7.13
CA THR A 61 -2.90 1.81 -8.13
C THR A 61 -1.63 2.36 -7.47
N PHE A 62 -0.50 2.21 -8.16
CA PHE A 62 0.76 2.81 -7.68
C PHE A 62 0.65 4.33 -7.48
N ASN A 63 -0.14 5.01 -8.31
CA ASN A 63 -0.36 6.45 -8.20
C ASN A 63 -1.11 6.80 -6.93
N GLU A 64 -2.17 6.07 -6.59
CA GLU A 64 -2.93 6.30 -5.35
C GLU A 64 -2.09 6.06 -4.10
N LEU A 65 -1.24 5.05 -4.12
CA LEU A 65 -0.26 4.84 -3.05
C LEU A 65 0.68 6.04 -2.92
N VAL A 66 1.24 6.54 -4.02
CA VAL A 66 2.16 7.69 -4.00
C VAL A 66 1.45 8.95 -3.52
N ASP A 67 0.23 9.22 -4.00
CA ASP A 67 -0.58 10.37 -3.60
C ASP A 67 -0.94 10.30 -2.12
N TYR A 68 -1.32 9.13 -1.61
CA TYR A 68 -1.56 8.92 -0.18
C TYR A 68 -0.30 9.17 0.64
N LEU A 69 0.85 8.62 0.24
CA LEU A 69 2.12 8.84 0.95
C LEU A 69 2.53 10.32 0.88
N TYR A 70 2.30 10.98 -0.25
CA TYR A 70 2.57 12.41 -0.40
C TYR A 70 1.68 13.24 0.54
N ALA A 71 0.39 12.93 0.63
CA ALA A 71 -0.53 13.60 1.54
C ALA A 71 -0.18 13.34 3.01
N LYS A 72 0.11 12.07 3.36
CA LYS A 72 0.40 11.64 4.73
C LYS A 72 1.70 12.21 5.29
N TYR A 73 2.75 12.24 4.46
CA TYR A 73 4.06 12.72 4.86
C TYR A 73 4.37 14.14 4.38
N GLN A 74 3.39 14.84 3.80
CA GLN A 74 3.53 16.22 3.28
C GLN A 74 4.66 16.34 2.25
N GLY A 75 4.80 15.35 1.37
CA GLY A 75 5.86 15.26 0.37
C GLY A 75 7.22 14.77 0.88
N ASP A 76 7.34 14.47 2.17
CA ASP A 76 8.58 13.95 2.76
C ASP A 76 8.56 12.42 2.91
N PHE A 77 8.85 11.73 1.81
CA PHE A 77 8.89 10.27 1.78
C PHE A 77 10.03 9.65 2.61
N SER A 78 10.96 10.43 3.18
CA SER A 78 12.00 9.88 4.08
C SER A 78 11.41 9.34 5.38
N LYS A 79 10.27 9.91 5.82
CA LYS A 79 9.52 9.48 7.01
C LYS A 79 8.86 8.12 6.87
N TYR A 80 8.74 7.60 5.65
CA TYR A 80 8.22 6.26 5.42
C TYR A 80 9.26 5.18 5.80
N PHE A 81 10.55 5.51 5.75
CA PHE A 81 11.66 4.61 6.09
C PHE A 81 12.35 4.96 7.42
N SER A 82 11.84 5.97 8.15
CA SER A 82 12.33 6.43 9.46
C SER A 82 11.54 5.82 10.60
#